data_AF-A0A1F8JNP5-F1
#
_entry.id   AF-A0A1F8JNP5-F1
#
_cell.length_a   1.000
_cell.length_b   1.000
_cell.length_c   1.000
_cell.angle_alpha   90.00
_cell.angle_beta   90.00
_cell.angle_gamma   90.00
#
_symmetry.space_group_name_H-M   'P 1'
#
loop_
_entity.id
_entity.type
_entity.pdbx_description
1 polymer ?
#
loop_
_entity_poly.entity_id
_entity_poly.type
_entity_poly.pdbx_seq_one_letter_code
_entity_poly.pdbx_strand_id
1 'polypeptide(L)'
;MFTTLGYTTEKPYFIYGDVHAMSGYPMVGAGVRAQKGIHAFDFSGNTCLLNPPNSLNIFHLRSLYLVYPKQVGFYLGGGLGILNEPETIEISGSFESAIGYQWKNRVFLEGSTIVPFKQSQALAPVWPGLTFGVGF
;
A
#
# COMPACT_ATOMS: atom_id res chain seq x y z
N MET A 1 -44.63 9.34 -12.35
CA MET A 1 -43.18 9.63 -12.37
C MET A 1 -42.69 9.50 -10.93
N PHE A 2 -42.13 8.36 -10.55
CA PHE A 2 -41.46 8.20 -9.25
C PHE A 2 -40.12 7.50 -9.52
N THR A 3 -39.08 8.31 -9.60
CA THR A 3 -37.68 7.88 -9.63
C THR A 3 -37.30 7.42 -8.23
N THR A 4 -37.40 6.12 -7.98
CA THR A 4 -36.62 5.46 -6.93
C THR A 4 -35.17 5.43 -7.41
N LEU A 5 -34.46 6.54 -7.18
CA LEU A 5 -33.01 6.61 -7.30
C LEU A 5 -32.44 5.59 -6.31
N GLY A 6 -31.98 4.46 -6.85
CA GLY A 6 -31.17 3.50 -6.12
C GLY A 6 -29.91 4.21 -5.65
N TYR A 7 -29.94 4.71 -4.41
CA TYR A 7 -28.72 4.92 -3.64
C TYR A 7 -28.16 3.52 -3.35
N THR A 8 -27.44 2.94 -4.31
CA THR A 8 -26.34 2.06 -3.94
C THR A 8 -25.38 2.93 -3.15
N THR A 9 -25.52 2.89 -1.83
CA THR A 9 -24.55 3.39 -0.87
C THR A 9 -23.23 2.72 -1.21
N GLU A 10 -22.39 3.38 -2.02
CA GLU A 10 -21.03 2.91 -2.25
C GLU A 10 -20.40 2.76 -0.86
N LYS A 11 -19.91 1.55 -0.57
CA LYS A 11 -19.25 1.27 0.70
C LYS A 11 -18.13 2.30 0.87
N PRO A 12 -17.93 2.89 2.06
CA PRO A 12 -16.86 3.86 2.30
C PRO A 12 -15.47 3.18 2.35
N TYR A 13 -15.37 1.97 1.78
CA TYR A 13 -14.16 1.20 1.63
C TYR A 13 -14.26 0.34 0.37
N PHE A 14 -13.10 0.06 -0.22
CA PHE A 14 -12.95 -0.96 -1.26
C PHE A 14 -11.81 -1.89 -0.89
N ILE A 15 -11.90 -3.13 -1.38
CA ILE A 15 -10.81 -4.11 -1.27
C ILE A 15 -10.11 -4.11 -2.63
N TYR A 16 -8.81 -4.31 -2.65
CA TYR A 16 -8.03 -4.37 -3.88
C TYR A 16 -7.02 -5.49 -3.86
N GLY A 17 -6.68 -5.98 -5.05
CA GLY A 17 -5.44 -6.73 -5.28
C GLY A 17 -4.41 -5.79 -5.88
N ASP A 18 -3.13 -6.00 -5.57
CA ASP A 18 -2.06 -5.16 -6.07
C ASP A 18 -0.78 -5.94 -6.37
N VAL A 19 0.04 -5.34 -7.23
CA VAL A 19 1.44 -5.70 -7.44
C VAL A 19 2.30 -4.59 -6.88
N HIS A 20 3.28 -4.95 -6.05
CA HIS A 20 4.18 -4.02 -5.38
C HIS A 20 5.62 -4.40 -5.66
N ALA A 21 6.43 -3.49 -6.20
CA ALA A 21 7.86 -3.69 -6.40
C ALA A 21 8.62 -2.87 -5.35
N MET A 22 9.34 -3.56 -4.45
CA MET A 22 10.10 -2.96 -3.36
C MET A 22 11.60 -3.21 -3.59
N SER A 23 12.39 -2.18 -3.92
CA SER A 23 13.85 -2.32 -4.12
C SER A 23 14.28 -3.49 -5.04
N GLY A 24 13.49 -3.79 -6.08
CA GLY A 24 13.74 -4.89 -7.01
C GLY A 24 13.07 -6.23 -6.67
N TYR A 25 12.33 -6.31 -5.56
CA TYR A 25 11.55 -7.49 -5.18
C TYR A 25 10.09 -7.32 -5.62
N PRO A 26 9.61 -8.09 -6.63
CA PRO A 26 8.21 -8.08 -7.02
C PRO A 26 7.36 -8.86 -6.02
N MET A 27 6.32 -8.22 -5.52
CA MET A 27 5.38 -8.73 -4.54
C MET A 27 3.97 -8.69 -5.13
N VAL A 28 3.14 -9.62 -4.71
CA VAL A 28 1.69 -9.57 -4.93
C VAL A 28 0.99 -9.47 -3.59
N GLY A 29 -0.12 -8.77 -3.56
CA GLY A 29 -0.83 -8.54 -2.31
C GLY A 29 -2.29 -8.20 -2.49
N ALA A 30 -2.89 -7.91 -1.35
CA ALA A 30 -4.22 -7.37 -1.27
C ALA A 30 -4.29 -6.38 -0.12
N GLY A 31 -5.25 -5.46 -0.23
CA GLY A 31 -5.49 -4.48 0.81
C GLY A 31 -6.92 -3.99 0.85
N VAL A 32 -7.19 -3.17 1.85
CA VAL A 32 -8.44 -2.46 2.06
C VAL A 32 -8.14 -0.99 2.18
N ARG A 33 -8.84 -0.19 1.38
CA ARG A 33 -8.79 1.27 1.47
C ARG A 33 -10.14 1.79 1.90
N ALA A 34 -10.20 2.39 3.09
CA ALA A 34 -11.38 3.05 3.63
C ALA A 34 -11.24 4.57 3.45
N GLN A 35 -12.12 5.17 2.64
CA GLN A 35 -12.07 6.60 2.31
C GLN A 35 -13.29 7.34 2.86
N LYS A 36 -13.04 8.44 3.57
CA LYS A 36 -14.06 9.38 4.04
C LYS A 36 -13.66 10.81 3.67
N GLY A 37 -14.34 11.36 2.67
CA GLY A 37 -14.04 12.70 2.14
C GLY A 37 -12.64 12.74 1.52
N ILE A 38 -11.79 13.63 2.05
CA ILE A 38 -10.41 13.81 1.61
C ILE A 38 -9.41 12.89 2.31
N HIS A 39 -9.85 12.03 3.23
CA HIS A 39 -8.98 11.17 4.03
C HIS A 39 -9.23 9.71 3.69
N ALA A 40 -8.16 8.90 3.63
CA ALA A 40 -8.29 7.46 3.57
C ALA A 40 -7.29 6.75 4.48
N PHE A 41 -7.68 5.57 4.97
CA PHE A 41 -6.80 4.61 5.59
C PHE A 41 -6.62 3.44 4.65
N ASP A 42 -5.38 3.04 4.42
CA ASP A 42 -4.97 2.00 3.49
C ASP A 42 -4.20 0.93 4.26
N PHE A 43 -4.71 -0.29 4.27
CA PHE A 43 -4.05 -1.43 4.90
C PHE A 43 -3.81 -2.50 3.85
N SER A 44 -2.56 -2.89 3.61
CA SER A 44 -2.25 -3.98 2.70
C SER A 44 -1.21 -4.95 3.25
N GLY A 45 -1.27 -6.16 2.72
CA GLY A 45 -0.27 -7.18 2.91
C GLY A 45 0.20 -7.71 1.57
N ASN A 46 1.51 -7.74 1.39
CA ASN A 46 2.18 -8.14 0.16
C ASN A 46 3.18 -9.26 0.46
N THR A 47 3.41 -10.15 -0.50
CA THR A 47 4.42 -11.20 -0.40
C THR A 47 5.14 -11.46 -1.72
N CYS A 48 6.43 -11.78 -1.68
CA CYS A 48 7.21 -12.20 -2.84
C CYS A 48 6.90 -13.67 -3.18
N LEU A 49 6.29 -13.93 -4.34
CA LEU A 49 6.04 -15.30 -4.81
C LEU A 49 7.17 -15.90 -5.65
N LEU A 50 8.06 -15.08 -6.20
CA LEU A 50 9.03 -15.49 -7.24
C LEU A 50 10.44 -14.94 -6.96
N ASN A 51 11.17 -15.53 -6.00
CA ASN A 51 12.64 -15.42 -5.87
C ASN A 51 13.21 -16.39 -4.80
N PRO A 52 13.94 -17.47 -5.15
CA PRO A 52 14.78 -18.22 -4.21
C PRO A 52 16.27 -17.88 -4.40
N PRO A 53 17.08 -17.89 -3.32
CA PRO A 53 17.71 -19.16 -2.95
C PRO A 53 17.65 -19.51 -1.46
N ASN A 54 16.71 -18.93 -0.70
CA ASN A 54 16.32 -19.45 0.60
C ASN A 54 14.82 -19.23 0.77
N SER A 55 14.13 -20.19 1.37
CA SER A 55 12.69 -20.29 1.62
C SER A 55 12.10 -19.17 2.49
N LEU A 56 12.36 -17.92 2.15
CA LEU A 56 12.02 -16.74 2.93
C LEU A 56 10.81 -16.08 2.30
N ASN A 57 9.68 -16.24 2.97
CA ASN A 57 8.48 -15.48 2.71
C ASN A 57 8.79 -14.01 3.05
N ILE A 58 9.35 -13.28 2.10
CA ILE A 58 9.44 -11.83 2.16
C ILE A 58 8.00 -11.34 2.15
N PHE A 59 7.61 -10.66 3.21
CA PHE A 59 6.31 -10.05 3.33
C PHE A 59 6.49 -8.58 3.69
N HIS A 60 5.46 -7.81 3.36
CA HIS A 60 5.37 -6.41 3.71
C HIS A 60 3.92 -6.13 4.10
N LEU A 61 3.71 -5.79 5.36
CA LEU A 61 2.43 -5.32 5.87
C LEU A 61 2.54 -3.82 6.07
N ARG A 62 1.59 -3.06 5.54
CA ARG A 62 1.61 -1.59 5.63
C ARG A 62 0.26 -1.02 6.01
N SER A 63 0.32 0.10 6.73
CA SER A 63 -0.82 0.91 7.16
C SER A 63 -0.52 2.36 6.84
N LEU A 64 -1.15 2.91 5.80
CA LEU A 64 -0.99 4.31 5.40
C LEU A 64 -2.22 5.15 5.74
N TYR A 65 -1.95 6.39 6.07
CA TYR A 65 -2.92 7.47 6.05
C TYR A 65 -2.72 8.32 4.80
N LEU A 66 -3.75 8.43 3.98
CA LEU A 66 -3.74 9.10 2.68
C LEU A 66 -4.63 10.34 2.71
N VAL A 67 -4.20 11.39 2.00
CA VAL A 67 -4.94 12.63 1.80
C VAL A 67 -5.16 12.85 0.31
N TYR A 68 -6.43 12.96 -0.05
CA TYR A 68 -6.97 13.14 -1.40
C TYR A 68 -7.51 14.58 -1.54
N PRO A 69 -6.78 15.51 -2.18
CA PRO A 69 -7.30 16.85 -2.45
C PRO A 69 -8.60 16.84 -3.28
N LYS A 70 -8.85 15.75 -4.04
CA LYS A 70 -10.07 15.49 -4.81
C LYS A 70 -10.43 14.01 -4.70
N GLN A 71 -11.72 13.67 -4.79
CA GLN A 71 -12.21 12.28 -4.69
C GLN A 71 -11.56 11.32 -5.71
N VAL A 72 -11.21 11.82 -6.89
CA VAL A 72 -10.43 11.12 -7.91
C VAL A 72 -9.22 11.99 -8.25
N GLY A 73 -8.03 11.38 -8.32
CA GLY A 73 -6.80 12.07 -8.68
C GLY A 73 -5.62 11.75 -7.78
N PHE A 74 -4.72 12.73 -7.65
CA PHE A 74 -3.51 12.60 -6.85
C PHE A 74 -3.82 12.49 -5.36
N TYR A 75 -3.00 11.74 -4.64
CA TYR A 75 -3.00 11.69 -3.19
C TYR A 75 -1.56 11.61 -2.66
N LEU A 76 -1.41 12.00 -1.41
CA LEU A 76 -0.16 11.88 -0.66
C LEU A 76 -0.46 11.26 0.70
N GLY A 77 0.50 10.55 1.27
CA GLY A 77 0.29 9.90 2.54
C GLY A 77 1.56 9.47 3.22
N GLY A 78 1.38 9.00 4.44
CA GLY A 78 2.45 8.44 5.24
C GLY A 78 1.90 7.42 6.21
N GLY A 79 2.77 6.56 6.71
CA GLY A 79 2.35 5.46 7.55
C GLY A 79 3.50 4.65 8.08
N LEU A 80 3.14 3.46 8.54
CA LEU A 80 4.05 2.50 9.13
C LEU A 80 3.85 1.15 8.46
N GLY A 81 4.93 0.39 8.40
CA GLY A 81 4.88 -0.99 7.96
C GLY A 81 5.76 -1.91 8.80
N ILE A 82 5.63 -3.19 8.49
CA ILE A 82 6.43 -4.28 9.00
C ILE A 82 6.85 -5.08 7.77
N LEU A 83 8.14 -5.28 7.59
CA LEU A 83 8.67 -6.08 6.50
C LEU A 83 9.70 -7.09 7.00
N ASN A 84 9.77 -8.21 6.29
CA ASN A 84 10.84 -9.19 6.45
C ASN A 84 11.94 -8.85 5.45
N GLU A 85 13.11 -8.46 5.94
CA GLU A 85 14.23 -8.07 5.09
C GLU A 85 14.76 -9.27 4.28
N PRO A 86 14.87 -9.16 2.94
CA PRO A 86 15.31 -10.27 2.08
C PRO A 86 16.71 -10.80 2.40
N GLU A 87 17.59 -9.89 2.84
CA GLU A 87 19.02 -10.18 3.03
C GLU A 87 19.34 -10.68 4.44
N THR A 88 18.55 -10.28 5.45
CA THR A 88 18.88 -10.51 6.86
C THR A 88 17.88 -11.43 7.56
N ILE A 89 16.69 -11.68 7.00
CA ILE A 89 15.61 -12.48 7.61
C ILE A 89 15.05 -11.82 8.88
N GLU A 90 15.44 -10.57 9.15
CA GLU A 90 14.97 -9.83 10.31
C GLU A 90 13.64 -9.15 9.99
N ILE A 91 12.75 -9.14 10.97
CA ILE A 91 11.53 -8.35 10.92
C ILE A 91 11.88 -6.93 11.34
N SER A 92 11.75 -6.01 10.40
CA SER A 92 11.99 -4.58 10.59
C SER A 92 10.66 -3.81 10.54
N GLY A 93 10.53 -2.80 11.40
CA GLY A 93 9.51 -1.79 11.20
C GLY A 93 9.94 -0.84 10.07
N SER A 94 8.99 -0.16 9.44
CA SER A 94 9.26 0.87 8.43
C SER A 94 8.44 2.13 8.67
N PHE A 95 9.06 3.28 8.36
CA PHE A 95 8.32 4.49 8.05
C PHE A 95 8.09 4.55 6.54
N GLU A 96 6.86 4.87 6.15
CA GLU A 96 6.48 4.90 4.75
C GLU A 96 5.90 6.25 4.37
N SER A 97 6.22 6.70 3.18
CA SER A 97 5.52 7.80 2.51
C SER A 97 5.07 7.33 1.14
N ALA A 98 3.93 7.84 0.70
CA ALA A 98 3.32 7.46 -0.56
C ALA A 98 2.86 8.70 -1.32
N ILE A 99 3.06 8.68 -2.63
CA ILE A 99 2.44 9.59 -3.58
C ILE A 99 1.82 8.74 -4.68
N GLY A 100 0.55 8.97 -4.96
CA GLY A 100 -0.15 8.16 -5.95
C GLY A 100 -1.19 8.93 -6.71
N TYR A 101 -1.74 8.26 -7.72
CA TYR A 101 -2.87 8.72 -8.50
C TYR A 101 -3.90 7.61 -8.54
N GLN A 102 -5.14 7.95 -8.19
CA GLN A 102 -6.27 7.04 -8.24
C GLN A 102 -7.19 7.41 -9.42
N TRP A 103 -7.30 6.52 -10.40
CA TRP A 103 -8.25 6.58 -11.50
C TRP A 103 -9.57 5.93 -11.08
N LYS A 104 -10.66 6.72 -11.11
CA LYS A 104 -11.97 6.32 -10.58
C LYS A 104 -11.84 5.87 -9.11
N ASN A 105 -12.87 5.28 -8.50
CA ASN A 105 -12.80 4.90 -7.08
C ASN A 105 -12.07 3.55 -6.83
N ARG A 106 -11.32 3.01 -7.80
CA ARG A 106 -10.88 1.59 -7.76
C ARG A 106 -9.53 1.25 -8.40
N VAL A 107 -8.91 2.09 -9.22
CA VAL A 107 -7.61 1.77 -9.82
C VAL A 107 -6.59 2.80 -9.38
N PHE A 108 -5.41 2.39 -8.93
CA PHE A 108 -4.39 3.33 -8.50
C PHE A 108 -2.97 2.90 -8.88
N LEU A 109 -2.11 3.90 -9.02
CA LEU A 109 -0.66 3.75 -9.12
C LEU A 109 -0.02 4.61 -8.02
N GLU A 110 0.93 4.06 -7.31
CA GLU A 110 1.53 4.68 -6.13
C GLU A 110 3.05 4.47 -6.10
N GLY A 111 3.80 5.56 -6.03
CA GLY A 111 5.20 5.53 -5.64
C GLY A 111 5.32 5.65 -4.13
N SER A 112 6.21 4.88 -3.52
CA SER A 112 6.45 4.89 -2.09
C SER A 112 7.93 4.99 -1.75
N THR A 113 8.22 5.57 -0.59
CA THR A 113 9.54 5.61 0.01
C THR A 113 9.44 4.91 1.35
N ILE A 114 10.17 3.79 1.49
CA ILE A 114 10.14 2.92 2.67
C ILE A 114 11.48 3.10 3.40
N VAL A 115 11.44 3.46 4.67
CA VAL A 115 12.62 3.64 5.51
C VAL A 115 12.57 2.62 6.64
N PRO A 116 13.25 1.47 6.51
CA PRO A 116 13.31 0.48 7.57
C PRO A 116 14.03 1.06 8.81
N PHE A 117 13.56 0.70 9.99
CA PHE A 117 14.23 1.00 11.25
C PHE A 117 14.41 -0.28 12.05
N LYS A 118 15.67 -0.56 12.42
CA LYS A 118 16.03 -1.66 13.32
C LYS A 118 15.99 -1.18 14.76
N GLN A 119 15.63 -2.04 15.70
CA GLN A 119 15.53 -1.70 17.13
C GLN A 119 16.86 -1.20 17.75
N SER A 120 18.00 -1.41 17.07
CA SER A 120 19.32 -1.25 17.68
C SER A 120 20.38 -0.51 16.84
N GLN A 121 20.08 0.02 15.64
CA GLN A 121 21.08 0.75 14.83
C GLN A 121 20.48 1.67 13.76
N ALA A 122 21.36 2.49 13.15
CA ALA A 122 21.12 3.60 12.22
C ALA A 122 20.03 3.37 11.17
N LEU A 123 19.45 4.48 10.66
CA LEU A 123 18.50 4.50 9.55
C LEU A 123 19.00 3.59 8.41
N ALA A 124 18.22 2.56 8.10
CA ALA A 124 18.52 1.63 7.01
C ALA A 124 18.43 2.37 5.66
N PRO A 125 19.03 1.82 4.59
CA PRO A 125 18.90 2.41 3.25
C PRO A 125 17.42 2.61 2.89
N VAL A 126 17.14 3.73 2.23
CA VAL A 126 15.81 4.06 1.74
C VAL A 126 15.44 3.13 0.59
N TRP A 127 14.30 2.48 0.69
CA TRP A 127 13.80 1.51 -0.28
C TRP A 127 12.71 2.15 -1.14
N PRO A 128 12.93 2.34 -2.46
CA PRO A 128 11.87 2.80 -3.34
C PRO A 128 10.85 1.69 -3.56
N GLY A 129 9.57 2.06 -3.52
CA GLY A 129 8.46 1.18 -3.80
C GLY A 129 7.59 1.69 -4.95
N LEU A 130 7.01 0.79 -5.73
CA LEU A 130 6.00 1.10 -6.74
C LEU A 130 4.85 0.10 -6.64
N THR A 131 3.63 0.59 -6.42
CA THR A 131 2.42 -0.22 -6.28
C THR A 131 1.44 0.10 -7.39
N PHE A 132 0.89 -0.93 -8.02
CA PHE A 132 -0.28 -0.81 -8.89
C PHE A 132 -1.41 -1.68 -8.34
N GLY A 133 -2.57 -1.08 -8.07
CA GLY A 133 -3.70 -1.76 -7.44
C GLY A 133 -5.02 -1.62 -8.19
N VAL A 134 -5.85 -2.67 -8.10
CA VAL A 134 -7.18 -2.76 -8.72
C VAL A 134 -8.20 -3.26 -7.69
N GLY A 135 -9.23 -2.44 -7.48
CA GLY A 135 -10.25 -2.59 -6.44
C GLY A 135 -11.59 -3.15 -6.93
N PHE A 136 -12.32 -3.80 -6.02
CA PHE A 136 -13.62 -4.46 -6.23
C PHE A 136 -14.68 -4.07 -5.20
#